data_AF-A0A0B1RZC6-F1
#
_entry.id   AF-A0A0B1RZC6-F1
#
_cell.length_a   1.000
_cell.length_b   1.000
_cell.length_c   1.000
_cell.angle_alpha   90.00
_cell.angle_beta   90.00
_cell.angle_gamma   90.00
#
_symmetry.space_group_name_H-M   'P 1'
#
loop_
_entity.id
_entity.type
_entity.pdbx_description
1 polymer ?
#
loop_
_entity_poly.entity_id
_entity_poly.type
_entity_poly.pdbx_seq_one_letter_code
_entity_poly.pdbx_strand_id
1 'polypeptide(L)'
;RNGVITDAANLVNLLIEKKKEVFILTNDTTSSRDSHVKKLREHRFKSKLNKECIVTPALLAANYIETNKVINGKGVYLMASGGIQNDLDECGITFSGHGPDPLPHEKSDDAELLSIDLPPQVCDVKIPKSYTR
;
A
#
# COMPACT_ATOMS: atom_id res chain seq x y z
N ARG A 1 1.94 -18.82 20.67
CA ARG A 1 2.05 -18.23 19.32
C ARG A 1 1.31 -16.91 19.38
N ASN A 2 2.00 -15.81 19.67
CA ASN A 2 1.35 -14.51 19.80
C ASN A 2 0.96 -14.00 18.41
N GLY A 3 -0.23 -13.44 18.26
CA GLY A 3 -0.69 -12.79 17.02
C GLY A 3 -1.34 -13.70 15.96
N VAL A 4 -1.45 -15.01 16.18
CA VAL A 4 -2.20 -15.91 15.27
C VAL A 4 -3.56 -16.20 15.87
N ILE A 5 -4.63 -15.98 15.11
CA ILE A 5 -5.99 -16.36 15.51
C ILE A 5 -6.05 -17.89 15.62
N THR A 6 -6.46 -18.37 16.79
CA THR A 6 -6.64 -19.80 17.07
C THR A 6 -7.58 -20.43 16.03
N ASP A 7 -7.25 -21.63 15.57
CA ASP A 7 -8.01 -22.42 14.58
C ASP A 7 -8.23 -21.82 13.19
N ALA A 8 -7.68 -20.64 12.87
CA ALA A 8 -7.78 -20.05 11.53
C ALA A 8 -7.24 -21.00 10.44
N ALA A 9 -6.11 -21.66 10.69
CA ALA A 9 -5.56 -22.66 9.77
C ALA A 9 -6.49 -23.87 9.59
N ASN A 10 -7.15 -24.32 10.67
CA ASN A 10 -8.06 -25.47 10.60
C ASN A 10 -9.29 -25.15 9.75
N LEU A 11 -9.89 -23.97 9.94
CA LEU A 11 -11.03 -23.50 9.14
C LEU A 11 -10.67 -23.41 7.66
N VAL A 12 -9.56 -22.73 7.34
CA VAL A 12 -9.15 -22.56 5.94
C VAL A 12 -8.78 -23.88 5.28
N ASN A 13 -8.09 -24.77 6.00
CA ASN A 13 -7.77 -26.11 5.51
C ASN A 13 -9.03 -26.94 5.25
N LEU A 14 -10.05 -26.83 6.11
CA LEU A 14 -11.35 -27.49 5.90
C LEU A 14 -12.06 -26.96 4.65
N LEU A 15 -12.07 -25.65 4.41
CA LEU A 15 -12.64 -25.07 3.19
C LEU A 15 -11.95 -25.65 1.93
N ILE A 16 -10.62 -25.75 1.97
CA ILE A 16 -9.82 -26.34 0.89
C ILE A 16 -10.18 -27.83 0.68
N GLU A 17 -10.34 -28.62 1.75
CA GLU A 17 -10.77 -30.02 1.69
C GLU A 17 -12.17 -30.17 1.10
N LYS A 18 -13.06 -29.22 1.40
CA LYS A 18 -14.40 -29.12 0.82
C LYS A 18 -14.41 -28.55 -0.61
N LYS A 19 -13.24 -28.51 -1.27
CA LYS A 19 -13.03 -28.04 -2.64
C LYS A 19 -13.47 -26.59 -2.86
N LYS A 20 -13.47 -25.76 -1.81
CA LYS A 20 -13.63 -24.31 -1.94
C LYS A 20 -12.33 -23.68 -2.37
N GLU A 21 -12.44 -22.62 -3.17
CA GLU A 21 -11.33 -21.72 -3.47
C GLU A 21 -11.24 -20.68 -2.36
N VAL A 22 -10.01 -20.38 -1.94
CA VAL A 22 -9.73 -19.45 -0.85
C VAL A 22 -8.66 -18.48 -1.33
N PHE A 23 -8.99 -17.19 -1.27
CA PHE A 23 -8.07 -16.10 -1.55
C PHE A 23 -7.80 -15.33 -0.26
N ILE A 24 -6.57 -14.87 -0.11
CA ILE A 24 -6.13 -14.01 1.00
C ILE A 24 -5.98 -12.61 0.42
N LEU A 25 -6.90 -11.74 0.81
CA LEU A 25 -6.83 -10.31 0.50
C LEU A 25 -6.16 -9.59 1.67
N THR A 26 -5.06 -8.91 1.41
CA THR A 26 -4.30 -8.17 2.43
C THR A 26 -3.93 -6.79 1.90
N ASN A 27 -4.01 -5.76 2.74
CA ASN A 27 -3.53 -4.41 2.43
C ASN A 27 -2.04 -4.22 2.79
N ASP A 28 -1.31 -5.31 3.07
CA ASP A 28 0.14 -5.26 3.27
C ASP A 28 0.85 -5.12 1.92
N THR A 29 1.49 -3.97 1.71
CA THR A 29 2.31 -3.65 0.52
C THR A 29 3.81 -3.74 0.80
N THR A 30 4.19 -4.03 2.06
CA THR A 30 5.59 -4.03 2.52
C THR A 30 6.22 -5.42 2.40
N SER A 31 5.45 -6.48 2.63
CA SER A 31 5.90 -7.86 2.48
C SER A 31 5.65 -8.37 1.05
N SER A 32 6.57 -9.16 0.51
CA SER A 32 6.30 -9.85 -0.76
C SER A 32 5.26 -10.96 -0.59
N ARG A 33 4.56 -11.31 -1.68
CA ARG A 33 3.61 -12.44 -1.68
C ARG A 33 4.28 -13.76 -1.28
N ASP A 34 5.53 -13.99 -1.69
CA ASP A 34 6.32 -15.16 -1.24
C ASP A 34 6.57 -15.16 0.27
N SER A 35 6.83 -13.99 0.86
CA SER A 35 6.96 -13.86 2.32
C SER A 35 5.67 -14.19 3.04
N HIS A 36 4.52 -13.82 2.47
CA HIS A 36 3.22 -14.24 3.00
C HIS A 36 3.00 -15.75 2.89
N VAL A 37 3.35 -16.38 1.75
CA VAL A 37 3.29 -17.84 1.60
C VAL A 37 4.14 -18.53 2.68
N LYS A 38 5.36 -18.03 2.93
CA LYS A 38 6.23 -18.56 3.98
C LYS A 38 5.56 -18.49 5.36
N LYS A 39 5.01 -17.34 5.74
CA LYS A 39 4.26 -17.16 7.01
C LYS A 39 3.08 -18.14 7.11
N LEU A 40 2.35 -18.37 6.01
CA LEU A 40 1.25 -19.33 5.98
C LEU A 40 1.73 -20.77 6.25
N ARG A 41 2.90 -21.16 5.71
CA ARG A 41 3.50 -22.48 5.98
C ARG A 41 3.92 -22.63 7.44
N GLU A 42 4.55 -21.61 8.03
CA GLU A 42 4.93 -21.58 9.45
C GLU A 42 3.71 -21.76 10.38
N HIS A 43 2.53 -21.36 9.92
CA HIS A 43 1.27 -21.48 10.64
C HIS A 43 0.37 -22.64 10.19
N ARG A 44 0.93 -23.65 9.50
CA ARG A 44 0.24 -24.91 9.12
C ARG A 44 -0.96 -24.74 8.16
N PHE A 45 -0.99 -23.65 7.39
CA PHE A 45 -1.90 -23.56 6.26
C PHE A 45 -1.42 -24.47 5.12
N LYS A 46 -2.36 -25.16 4.46
CA LYS A 46 -2.07 -26.12 3.37
C LYS A 46 -1.38 -25.50 2.17
N SER A 47 -0.58 -26.32 1.47
CA SER A 47 0.19 -25.96 0.27
C SER A 47 -0.62 -25.33 -0.86
N LYS A 48 -1.93 -25.62 -0.92
CA LYS A 48 -2.86 -25.05 -1.89
C LYS A 48 -2.94 -23.51 -1.81
N LEU A 49 -2.72 -22.91 -0.63
CA LEU A 49 -2.58 -21.46 -0.50
C LEU A 49 -1.19 -21.02 -0.97
N ASN A 50 -1.00 -20.93 -2.27
CA ASN A 50 0.24 -20.47 -2.89
C ASN A 50 0.19 -18.96 -3.17
N LYS A 51 1.21 -18.45 -3.87
CA LYS A 51 1.37 -17.03 -4.20
C LYS A 51 0.17 -16.47 -4.97
N GLU A 52 -0.42 -17.25 -5.87
CA GLU A 52 -1.56 -16.86 -6.69
C GLU A 52 -2.86 -16.66 -5.88
N CYS A 53 -2.94 -17.25 -4.69
CA CYS A 53 -4.06 -17.06 -3.79
C CYS A 53 -3.95 -15.75 -2.98
N ILE A 54 -2.87 -14.98 -3.11
CA ILE A 54 -2.59 -13.80 -2.30
C ILE A 54 -2.74 -12.55 -3.17
N VAL A 55 -3.66 -11.68 -2.76
CA VAL A 55 -3.97 -10.43 -3.46
C VAL A 55 -3.59 -9.25 -2.58
N THR A 56 -2.70 -8.41 -3.11
CA THR A 56 -2.23 -7.16 -2.51
C THR A 56 -2.67 -5.95 -3.35
N PRO A 57 -2.74 -4.74 -2.79
CA PRO A 57 -2.96 -3.52 -3.57
C PRO A 57 -1.87 -3.31 -4.62
N ALA A 58 -0.62 -3.67 -4.30
CA ALA A 58 0.53 -3.62 -5.20
C ALA A 58 0.31 -4.44 -6.48
N LEU A 59 -0.07 -5.71 -6.32
CA LEU A 59 -0.42 -6.60 -7.43
C LEU A 59 -1.57 -6.05 -8.26
N LEU A 60 -2.61 -5.51 -7.60
CA LEU A 60 -3.77 -4.95 -8.30
C LEU A 60 -3.38 -3.71 -9.12
N ALA A 61 -2.54 -2.83 -8.57
CA ALA A 61 -2.04 -1.65 -9.27
C ALA A 61 -1.17 -2.04 -10.48
N ALA A 62 -0.25 -3.00 -10.32
CA ALA A 62 0.58 -3.51 -11.40
C ALA A 62 -0.28 -4.08 -12.54
N ASN A 63 -1.22 -4.98 -12.20
CA ASN A 63 -2.16 -5.56 -13.16
C ASN A 63 -3.02 -4.49 -13.86
N TYR A 64 -3.50 -3.49 -13.11
CA TYR A 64 -4.27 -2.39 -13.71
C TYR A 64 -3.45 -1.60 -14.73
N ILE A 65 -2.20 -1.25 -14.40
CA ILE A 65 -1.29 -0.52 -15.28
C ILE A 65 -1.02 -1.31 -16.56
N GLU A 66 -0.74 -2.61 -16.42
CA GLU A 66 -0.47 -3.52 -17.53
C GLU A 66 -1.71 -3.70 -18.43
N THR A 67 -2.85 -4.07 -17.84
CA THR A 67 -4.10 -4.36 -18.56
C THR A 67 -4.60 -3.14 -19.35
N ASN A 68 -4.53 -1.94 -18.75
CA ASN A 68 -5.04 -0.73 -19.37
C ASN A 68 -3.98 0.03 -20.19
N LYS A 69 -2.75 -0.50 -20.28
CA LYS A 69 -1.61 0.12 -20.99
C LYS A 69 -1.38 1.58 -20.59
N VAL A 70 -1.60 1.91 -19.31
CA VAL A 70 -1.64 3.30 -18.81
C VAL A 70 -0.33 4.04 -19.07
N ILE A 71 0.78 3.31 -18.98
CA ILE A 71 2.13 3.86 -19.04
C ILE A 71 2.73 3.90 -20.45
N ASN A 72 2.14 3.25 -21.47
CA ASN A 72 2.62 3.25 -22.86
C ASN A 72 4.15 3.07 -23.02
N GLY A 73 4.75 2.17 -22.22
CA GLY A 73 6.20 1.90 -22.24
C GLY A 73 7.07 2.88 -21.42
N LYS A 74 6.46 3.83 -20.70
CA LYS A 74 7.14 4.66 -19.69
C LYS A 74 7.23 3.91 -18.35
N GLY A 75 8.17 4.30 -17.50
CA GLY A 75 8.25 3.79 -16.13
C GLY A 75 7.34 4.53 -15.15
N VAL A 76 7.17 3.97 -13.96
CA VAL A 76 6.45 4.59 -12.82
C VAL A 76 7.41 5.11 -11.76
N TYR A 77 7.03 6.17 -11.06
CA TYR A 77 7.77 6.60 -9.87
C TYR A 77 7.21 5.89 -8.64
N LEU A 78 8.06 5.20 -7.88
CA LEU A 78 7.64 4.39 -6.74
C LEU A 78 7.86 5.14 -5.42
N MET A 79 6.76 5.46 -4.75
CA MET A 79 6.76 5.98 -3.37
C MET A 79 6.45 4.86 -2.37
N ALA A 80 7.29 3.85 -2.34
CA ALA A 80 7.17 2.74 -1.40
C ALA A 80 8.43 1.87 -1.42
N SER A 81 8.63 1.12 -0.35
CA SER A 81 9.70 0.12 -0.24
C SER A 81 9.11 -1.26 0.05
N GLY A 82 9.88 -2.31 -0.30
CA GLY A 82 9.53 -3.69 0.00
C GLY A 82 8.72 -4.37 -1.11
N GLY A 83 7.70 -5.13 -0.70
CA GLY A 83 6.99 -6.13 -1.51
C GLY A 83 6.42 -5.63 -2.83
N ILE A 84 6.05 -4.36 -2.92
CA ILE A 84 5.55 -3.75 -4.16
C ILE A 84 6.57 -3.73 -5.30
N GLN A 85 7.87 -3.67 -5.00
CA GLN A 85 8.92 -3.72 -6.03
C GLN A 85 8.89 -5.07 -6.75
N ASN A 86 8.76 -6.16 -5.99
CA ASN A 86 8.66 -7.51 -6.54
C ASN A 86 7.42 -7.68 -7.43
N ASP A 87 6.27 -7.14 -7.01
CA ASP A 87 5.03 -7.22 -7.79
C ASP A 87 5.15 -6.42 -9.12
N LEU A 88 5.83 -5.26 -9.12
CA LEU A 88 6.07 -4.48 -10.33
C LEU A 88 7.09 -5.15 -11.27
N ASP A 89 8.17 -5.70 -10.72
CA ASP A 89 9.20 -6.44 -11.48
C ASP A 89 8.59 -7.66 -12.17
N GLU A 90 7.73 -8.41 -11.47
CA GLU A 90 7.03 -9.58 -12.02
C GLU A 90 6.07 -9.24 -13.16
N CYS A 91 5.48 -8.05 -13.14
CA CYS A 91 4.67 -7.50 -14.23
C CYS A 91 5.50 -6.81 -15.33
N GLY A 92 6.83 -6.80 -15.22
CA GLY A 92 7.72 -6.16 -16.20
C GLY A 92 7.58 -4.63 -16.25
N ILE A 93 7.08 -4.02 -15.18
CA ILE A 93 6.89 -2.58 -15.09
C ILE A 93 8.19 -1.94 -14.63
N THR A 94 8.76 -1.08 -15.47
CA THR A 94 9.93 -0.30 -15.07
C THR A 94 9.53 0.75 -14.03
N PHE A 95 10.32 0.89 -12.97
CA PHE A 95 10.08 1.90 -11.95
C PHE A 95 11.38 2.57 -11.47
N SER A 96 11.23 3.78 -10.95
CA SER A 96 12.32 4.61 -10.43
C SER A 96 11.93 5.26 -9.11
N GLY A 97 12.93 5.57 -8.28
CA GLY A 97 12.72 6.15 -6.94
C GLY A 97 12.25 5.12 -5.92
N HIS A 98 12.54 5.38 -4.64
CA HIS A 98 12.04 4.58 -3.51
C HIS A 98 11.26 5.43 -2.49
N GLY A 99 11.25 6.76 -2.67
CA GLY A 99 10.60 7.71 -1.78
C GLY A 99 11.17 7.75 -0.35
N PRO A 100 11.13 8.93 0.31
CA PRO A 100 11.13 10.25 -0.32
C PRO A 100 12.52 10.55 -0.91
N ASP A 101 12.57 11.33 -1.98
CA ASP A 101 13.83 11.90 -2.46
C ASP A 101 14.47 12.69 -1.31
N PRO A 102 15.78 12.57 -1.06
CA PRO A 102 16.44 13.45 -0.12
C PRO A 102 16.17 14.87 -0.59
N LEU A 103 15.53 15.68 0.27
CA LEU A 103 15.57 17.13 0.10
C LEU A 103 17.04 17.46 -0.12
N PRO A 104 17.41 18.21 -1.18
CA PRO A 104 18.78 18.67 -1.29
C PRO A 104 19.10 19.30 0.06
N HIS A 105 20.17 18.81 0.71
CA HIS A 105 20.72 19.47 1.88
C HIS A 105 21.13 20.87 1.42
N GLU A 106 20.19 21.80 1.43
CA GLU A 106 20.52 23.19 1.52
C GLU A 106 21.21 23.32 2.85
N LYS A 107 22.48 23.71 2.79
CA LYS A 107 23.10 24.39 3.90
C LYS A 107 22.32 25.71 4.06
N SER A 108 21.17 25.69 4.71
CA SER A 108 20.45 26.89 5.09
C SER A 108 19.78 26.62 6.43
N ASP A 109 19.98 27.54 7.36
CA ASP A 109 19.61 27.44 8.76
C ASP A 109 18.16 26.97 8.94
N ASP A 110 17.98 25.89 9.70
CA ASP A 110 16.74 25.14 9.91
C ASP A 110 15.61 25.91 10.66
N ALA A 111 15.65 27.23 10.70
CA ALA A 111 14.74 28.06 11.50
C ALA A 111 13.63 28.77 10.70
N GLU A 112 13.76 28.96 9.39
CA GLU A 112 12.81 29.81 8.64
C GLU A 112 11.70 29.02 7.90
N LEU A 113 11.89 27.73 7.60
CA LEU A 113 10.96 26.97 6.76
C LEU A 113 9.72 26.42 7.50
N LEU A 114 9.70 26.46 8.84
CA LEU A 114 8.53 26.11 9.67
C LEU A 114 7.62 27.31 9.97
N SER A 115 7.97 28.50 9.48
CA SER A 115 7.17 29.73 9.58
C SER A 115 6.20 29.87 8.40
N ILE A 116 5.50 28.79 8.02
CA ILE A 116 4.37 28.91 7.11
C ILE A 116 3.25 29.61 7.90
N ASP A 117 3.08 30.90 7.64
CA ASP A 117 2.02 31.75 8.18
C ASP A 117 0.67 31.25 7.63
N LEU A 118 0.05 30.32 8.35
CA LEU A 118 -1.29 29.84 8.05
C LEU A 118 -2.26 31.02 8.16
N PRO A 119 -3.09 31.29 7.14
CA PRO A 119 -4.08 32.37 7.24
C PRO A 119 -5.00 32.09 8.44
N PRO A 120 -5.40 33.12 9.21
CA PRO A 120 -6.20 32.92 10.40
C PRO A 120 -7.51 32.19 10.05
N GLN A 121 -7.84 31.17 10.84
CA GLN A 121 -9.11 30.46 10.71
C GLN A 121 -10.26 31.46 10.81
N VAL A 122 -11.22 31.36 9.88
CA VAL A 122 -12.41 32.21 9.86
C VAL A 122 -13.28 31.88 11.08
N CYS A 123 -13.10 32.61 12.16
CA CYS A 123 -13.99 32.61 13.31
C CYS A 123 -14.71 33.96 13.40
N ASP A 124 -16.05 33.88 13.33
CA ASP A 124 -17.06 34.85 13.75
C ASP A 124 -17.11 36.23 13.07
N VAL A 125 -17.66 36.28 11.85
CA VAL A 125 -18.20 37.51 11.29
C VAL A 125 -19.48 37.90 12.06
N LYS A 126 -19.38 38.85 12.99
CA LYS A 126 -20.54 39.62 13.47
C LYS A 126 -20.99 40.58 12.37
N ILE A 127 -22.14 40.30 11.76
CA ILE A 127 -22.76 41.19 10.77
C ILE A 127 -23.18 42.51 11.45
N PRO A 128 -22.69 43.69 11.03
CA PRO A 128 -23.15 44.96 11.56
C PRO A 128 -24.56 45.27 11.05
N LYS A 129 -25.49 45.53 11.98
CA LYS A 129 -26.80 46.13 11.67
C LYS A 129 -26.63 47.61 11.34
N SER A 130 -26.47 47.96 10.07
CA SER A 130 -26.84 49.28 9.55
C SER A 130 -26.59 49.39 8.04
N TYR A 131 -27.62 49.11 7.25
CA TYR A 131 -27.91 49.90 6.06
C TYR A 131 -29.42 50.15 6.04
N THR A 132 -29.83 51.09 6.88
CA THR A 132 -31.03 51.89 6.66
C THR A 132 -30.59 53.15 5.93
N ARG A 133 -30.84 53.20 4.62
CA ARG A 133 -31.46 54.34 3.94
C ARG A 133 -31.86 53.96 2.53
#